data_AF-A0A7S5GE97-F1
#
_entry.id   AF-A0A7S5GE97-F1
#
_cell.length_a   1.000
_cell.length_b   1.000
_cell.length_c   1.000
_cell.angle_alpha   90.00
_cell.angle_beta   90.00
_cell.angle_gamma   90.00
#
_symmetry.space_group_name_H-M   'P 1'
#
loop_
_entity.id
_entity.type
_entity.pdbx_description
1 polymer ?
#
loop_
_entity_poly.entity_id
_entity_poly.type
_entity_poly.pdbx_seq_one_letter_code
_entity_poly.pdbx_strand_id
1 'polypeptide(L)' 'FVAVGMVDEVQFNYYDSNTQRIVLKQDWMEQVTREDPDYLERNTGIIQGNQQRFKANIGIAKQ' A
#
# COMPACT_ATOMS: atom_id res chain seq x y z
N PHE A 1 1.87 -9.14 -6.09
CA PHE A 1 1.01 -7.93 -6.09
C PHE A 1 1.88 -6.77 -5.66
N VAL A 2 1.77 -5.63 -6.35
CA VAL A 2 2.53 -4.42 -6.05
C VAL A 2 1.53 -3.26 -6.02
N ALA A 3 1.67 -2.36 -5.06
CA ALA A 3 0.94 -1.10 -5.03
C ALA A 3 1.93 0.05 -4.87
N VAL A 4 1.73 1.10 -5.67
CA VAL A 4 2.57 2.30 -5.70
C VAL A 4 1.67 3.52 -5.61
N GLY A 5 1.93 4.38 -4.64
CA GLY A 5 1.28 5.68 -4.49
C GLY A 5 2.10 6.78 -5.15
N MET A 6 1.45 7.59 -5.98
CA MET A 6 2.04 8.72 -6.70
C MET A 6 1.30 10.02 -6.34
N VAL A 7 2.03 11.12 -6.17
CA VAL A 7 1.52 12.50 -6.11
C VAL A 7 2.40 13.33 -7.03
N ASP A 8 1.81 14.05 -7.98
CA ASP A 8 2.54 14.87 -8.97
C ASP A 8 3.72 14.12 -9.63
N GLU A 9 3.47 12.90 -10.11
CA GLU A 9 4.46 12.00 -10.72
C GLU A 9 5.60 11.55 -9.79
N VAL A 10 5.57 11.92 -8.51
CA VAL A 10 6.53 11.49 -7.49
C VAL A 10 5.96 10.32 -6.69
N GLN A 11 6.74 9.25 -6.59
CA GLN A 11 6.39 8.10 -5.75
C GLN A 11 6.52 8.45 -4.27
N PHE A 12 5.43 8.35 -3.52
CA PHE A 12 5.41 8.61 -2.08
C PHE A 12 5.37 7.37 -1.20
N ASN A 13 4.88 6.24 -1.73
CA ASN A 13 4.91 4.97 -1.02
C ASN A 13 5.09 3.76 -1.94
N TYR A 14 5.42 2.62 -1.34
CA TYR A 14 5.59 1.34 -2.00
C TYR A 14 5.06 0.21 -1.12
N TYR A 15 4.41 -0.78 -1.72
CA TYR A 15 4.07 -2.05 -1.10
C TYR A 15 4.33 -3.19 -2.08
N ASP A 16 4.87 -4.30 -1.58
CA ASP A 16 4.94 -5.56 -2.32
C ASP A 16 4.45 -6.75 -1.47
N SER A 17 3.97 -7.79 -2.16
CA SER A 17 3.41 -8.98 -1.50
C SER A 17 4.43 -9.84 -0.75
N ASN A 18 5.74 -9.59 -0.90
CA ASN A 18 6.79 -10.33 -0.19
C ASN A 18 7.04 -9.69 1.18
N THR A 19 7.17 -8.37 1.24
CA THR A 19 7.40 -7.63 2.50
C THR A 19 6.11 -7.37 3.27
N GLN A 20 4.98 -7.25 2.56
CA GLN A 20 3.63 -7.04 3.10
C GLN A 20 3.51 -5.82 4.02
N ARG A 21 4.30 -4.77 3.76
CA ARG A 21 4.29 -3.52 4.51
C ARG A 21 4.42 -2.34 3.57
N ILE A 22 3.77 -1.23 3.91
CA ILE A 22 3.99 0.04 3.22
C ILE A 22 5.35 0.62 3.65
N VAL A 23 6.13 1.04 2.65
CA VAL A 23 7.36 1.80 2.83
C VAL A 23 7.15 3.19 2.25
N LEU A 24 7.31 4.22 3.09
CA LEU A 24 7.26 5.62 2.66
C LEU A 24 8.56 5.98 1.93
N LYS A 25 8.45 6.86 0.93
CA LYS A 25 9.57 7.23 0.04
C LYS A 25 9.92 8.72 0.08
N GLN A 26 9.11 9.53 0.77
CA GLN A 26 9.24 10.98 0.77
C GLN A 26 9.13 11.53 2.19
N ASP A 27 9.99 12.48 2.54
CA ASP A 27 10.11 13.02 3.90
C ASP A 27 8.84 13.74 4.38
N TRP A 28 8.07 14.33 3.45
CA TRP A 28 6.82 14.98 3.80
C TRP A 28 5.76 14.01 4.34
N MET A 29 5.89 12.70 4.10
CA MET A 29 5.03 11.69 4.72
C MET A 29 5.32 11.48 6.21
N GLU A 30 6.47 11.91 6.73
CA GLU A 30 6.76 11.82 8.16
C GLU A 30 5.76 12.62 8.99
N GLN A 31 5.36 13.81 8.52
CA GLN A 31 4.37 14.65 9.19
C GLN A 31 3.04 13.91 9.35
N VAL A 32 2.58 13.23 8.30
CA VAL A 32 1.36 12.42 8.32
C VAL A 32 1.45 11.32 9.37
N THR A 33 2.59 10.62 9.45
CA THR A 33 2.77 9.56 10.46
C THR A 33 2.94 10.06 11.89
N ARG A 34 3.30 11.34 12.08
CA ARG A 34 3.36 11.96 13.42
C ARG A 34 1.98 12.38 13.90
N GLU A 35 1.14 12.90 12.99
CA GLU A 35 -0.23 13.30 13.29
C GLU A 35 -1.18 12.11 13.43
N ASP A 36 -0.94 11.04 12.66
CA ASP A 36 -1.67 9.78 12.71
C ASP A 36 -0.70 8.59 12.85
N PRO A 37 -0.35 8.20 14.11
CA PRO A 37 0.57 7.11 14.38
C PRO A 37 0.14 5.76 13.77
N ASP A 38 -1.16 5.55 13.59
CA ASP A 38 -1.73 4.31 13.07
C ASP A 38 -1.84 4.30 11.54
N TYR A 39 -1.48 5.41 10.88
CA TYR A 39 -1.61 5.57 9.42
C TYR A 39 -0.98 4.39 8.65
N LEU A 40 0.24 4.00 9.02
CA LEU A 40 0.97 2.94 8.32
C LEU A 40 0.34 1.56 8.52
N GLU A 41 -0.08 1.25 9.74
CA GLU A 41 -0.74 -0.03 10.04
C GLU A 41 -2.08 -0.12 9.32
N ARG A 42 -2.91 0.92 9.45
CA ARG A 42 -4.22 1.00 8.80
C ARG A 42 -4.12 0.84 7.30
N ASN A 43 -3.24 1.60 6.65
CA ASN A 43 -3.08 1.53 5.19
C ASN A 43 -2.45 0.20 4.74
N THR A 44 -1.51 -0.36 5.52
CA THR A 44 -0.96 -1.70 5.23
C THR A 44 -2.06 -2.76 5.24
N GLY A 45 -2.94 -2.74 6.25
CA GLY A 45 -4.08 -3.67 6.33
C GLY A 45 -5.05 -3.51 5.15
N ILE A 46 -5.34 -2.28 4.73
CA ILE A 46 -6.18 -2.02 3.55
C ILE A 46 -5.56 -2.62 2.28
N ILE A 47 -4.25 -2.40 2.05
CA ILE A 47 -3.56 -2.93 0.87
C ILE A 47 -3.47 -4.46 0.91
N GLN A 48 -3.25 -5.07 2.07
CA GLN A 48 -3.30 -6.53 2.24
C GLN A 48 -4.69 -7.09 1.90
N GLY A 49 -5.77 -6.42 2.33
CA GLY A 49 -7.13 -6.78 1.95
C GLY A 49 -7.37 -6.71 0.44
N ASN A 50 -6.89 -5.64 -0.21
CA ASN A 50 -6.95 -5.50 -1.67
C ASN A 50 -6.16 -6.60 -2.39
N GLN A 51 -4.96 -6.96 -1.91
CA GLN A 51 -4.18 -8.07 -2.44
C GLN A 51 -4.98 -9.38 -2.47
N GLN A 52 -5.69 -9.73 -1.38
CA GLN A 52 -6.51 -10.94 -1.35
C GLN A 52 -7.69 -10.88 -2.31
N ARG A 53 -8.36 -9.72 -2.42
CA ARG A 53 -9.44 -9.51 -3.40
C ARG A 53 -8.95 -9.69 -4.83
N PHE A 54 -7.82 -9.10 -5.21
CA PHE A 54 -7.26 -9.27 -6.56
C PHE A 54 -6.86 -10.72 -6.83
N LYS A 55 -6.30 -11.42 -5.84
CA LYS A 55 -5.98 -12.85 -5.98
C LYS A 55 -7.23 -13.69 -6.29
N ALA A 56 -8.33 -13.46 -5.58
CA ALA A 56 -9.61 -14.14 -5.83
C ALA A 56 -10.18 -13.77 -7.21
N ASN A 57 -10.18 -12.49 -7.58
CA ASN A 57 -10.71 -12.01 -8.85
C ASN A 57 -9.95 -12.59 -10.06
N ILE A 58 -8.62 -12.70 -9.99
CA ILE A 58 -7.84 -13.35 -11.05
C ILE A 58 -8.21 -14.83 -11.17
N GLY A 59 -8.48 -15.51 -10.06
CA GLY A 59 -8.97 -16.89 -10.06
C GLY A 59 -10.31 -17.01 -10.79
N ILE A 60 -11.25 -16.11 -10.50
CA ILE A 60 -12.57 -16.05 -11.15
C ILE A 60 -12.45 -15.72 -12.64
N ALA A 61 -11.64 -14.71 -13.00
CA ALA A 61 -11.51 -14.25 -14.38
C ALA A 61 -10.79 -15.23 -15.31
N LYS A 62 -10.05 -16.21 -14.75
CA LYS A 62 -9.38 -17.26 -15.52
C LYS A 62 -10.27 -18.46 -15.85
N GLN A 63 -11.43 -18.57 -15.20
CA GLN A 63 -12.41 -19.62 -15.45
C GLN A 63 -13.09 -19.41 -16.80
#